data_AF-A0A522QXN8-F1
#
_entry.id   AF-A0A522QXN8-F1
#
_cell.length_a   1.000
_cell.length_b   1.000
_cell.length_c   1.000
_cell.angle_alpha   90.00
_cell.angle_beta   90.00
_cell.angle_gamma   90.00
#
_symmetry.space_group_name_H-M   'P 1'
#
loop_
_entity.id
_entity.type
_entity.pdbx_description
1 polymer ?
#
loop_
_entity_poly.entity_id
_entity_poly.type
_entity_poly.pdbx_seq_one_letter_code
_entity_poly.pdbx_strand_id
1 'polypeptide(L)'
;MEEPIEYPALYLKRGEDARLRAGHRWVFANEVDVARSPLNSFQPGEACVIVDARDKPLGVGYVNPHSLICARLVARGVEHPLDTPLLTHRLRVALALRERLYAEPYYRLLYGESDGVPGLTLDRFDDVVVAQATTAGMERLKPQVEEAVRKVLDPRALLWKNDAGIRD
;
A
#
# COMPACT_ATOMS: atom_id res chain seq x y z
N MET A 1 2.35 -5.28 -25.36
CA MET A 1 1.08 -5.07 -24.66
C MET A 1 1.25 -5.77 -23.33
N GLU A 2 1.33 -5.03 -22.23
CA GLU A 2 1.36 -5.64 -20.89
C GLU A 2 0.02 -6.36 -20.65
N GLU A 3 0.08 -7.57 -20.11
CA GLU A 3 -1.13 -8.30 -19.73
C GLU A 3 -1.89 -7.52 -18.65
N PRO A 4 -3.22 -7.43 -18.73
CA PRO A 4 -4.00 -6.72 -17.74
C PRO A 4 -3.86 -7.39 -16.37
N ILE A 5 -3.75 -6.57 -15.32
CA ILE A 5 -3.65 -7.06 -13.94
C ILE A 5 -4.93 -7.83 -13.58
N GLU A 6 -4.80 -9.13 -13.32
CA GLU A 6 -5.89 -9.97 -12.85
C GLU A 6 -5.96 -9.98 -11.32
N TYR A 7 -6.61 -8.96 -10.74
CA TYR A 7 -7.00 -8.98 -9.32
C TYR A 7 -8.52 -9.01 -9.18
N PRO A 8 -9.06 -9.64 -8.11
CA PRO A 8 -10.48 -9.57 -7.81
C PRO A 8 -10.95 -8.12 -7.60
N ALA A 9 -12.15 -7.81 -8.09
CA ALA A 9 -12.73 -6.47 -7.97
C ALA A 9 -13.43 -6.29 -6.62
N LEU A 10 -13.12 -5.19 -5.92
CA LEU A 10 -13.85 -4.69 -4.77
C LEU A 10 -14.75 -3.54 -5.23
N TYR A 11 -16.06 -3.76 -5.24
CA TYR A 11 -17.03 -2.77 -5.71
C TYR A 11 -17.46 -1.83 -4.58
N LEU A 12 -17.47 -0.53 -4.87
CA LEU A 12 -17.98 0.49 -3.97
C LEU A 12 -19.47 0.74 -4.21
N LYS A 13 -20.18 1.11 -3.16
CA LYS A 13 -21.55 1.64 -3.26
C LYS A 13 -21.56 2.96 -4.02
N ARG A 14 -22.72 3.31 -4.57
CA ARG A 14 -22.90 4.55 -5.35
C ARG A 14 -22.59 5.79 -4.50
N GLY A 15 -21.59 6.57 -4.92
CA GLY A 15 -21.20 7.83 -4.30
C GLY A 15 -20.04 7.71 -3.30
N GLU A 16 -19.65 6.50 -2.91
CA GLU A 16 -18.56 6.27 -1.95
C GLU A 16 -17.15 6.38 -2.57
N ASP A 17 -17.07 6.63 -3.88
CA ASP A 17 -15.81 6.88 -4.60
C ASP A 17 -15.31 8.33 -4.48
N ALA A 18 -16.15 9.26 -4.01
CA ALA A 18 -15.84 10.69 -3.99
C ALA A 18 -14.56 11.03 -3.20
N ARG A 19 -14.39 10.43 -2.02
CA ARG A 19 -13.18 10.65 -1.18
C ARG A 19 -11.92 10.13 -1.84
N LEU A 20 -11.99 8.94 -2.46
CA LEU A 20 -10.86 8.34 -3.16
C LEU A 20 -10.41 9.23 -4.33
N ARG A 21 -11.36 9.78 -5.09
CA ARG A 21 -11.07 10.73 -6.16
C ARG A 21 -10.47 12.04 -5.66
N ALA A 22 -10.90 12.51 -4.48
CA ALA A 22 -10.36 13.71 -3.85
C ALA A 22 -8.96 13.52 -3.24
N GLY A 23 -8.40 12.30 -3.27
CA GLY A 23 -7.03 12.05 -2.80
C GLY A 23 -6.93 11.02 -1.69
N HIS A 24 -8.04 10.69 -1.02
CA HIS A 24 -8.07 9.71 0.06
C HIS A 24 -7.66 8.31 -0.45
N ARG A 25 -7.23 7.44 0.47
CA ARG A 25 -6.78 6.08 0.11
C ARG A 25 -7.47 4.96 0.86
N TRP A 26 -8.25 5.26 1.88
CA TRP A 26 -8.97 4.23 2.61
C TRP A 26 -10.37 4.06 2.05
N VAL A 27 -10.78 2.80 2.02
CA VAL A 27 -12.15 2.35 1.84
C VAL A 27 -12.59 1.76 3.17
N PHE A 28 -13.72 2.23 3.68
CA PHE A 28 -14.34 1.72 4.90
C PHE A 28 -15.28 0.56 4.59
N ALA A 29 -15.42 -0.39 5.52
CA ALA A 29 -16.23 -1.60 5.31
C ALA A 29 -17.68 -1.30 4.90
N ASN A 30 -18.26 -0.22 5.41
CA ASN A 30 -19.62 0.22 5.09
C ASN A 30 -19.75 0.84 3.68
N GLU A 31 -18.65 1.22 3.04
CA GLU A 31 -18.61 1.83 1.69
C GLU A 31 -18.64 0.75 0.58
N VAL A 32 -18.42 -0.52 0.92
CA VAL A 32 -18.34 -1.64 -0.03
C VAL A 32 -19.73 -2.20 -0.38
N ASP A 33 -19.95 -2.46 -1.67
CA ASP A 33 -21.10 -3.21 -2.16
C ASP A 33 -20.88 -4.72 -1.96
N VAL A 34 -21.22 -5.18 -0.76
CA VAL A 34 -21.05 -6.59 -0.36
C VAL A 34 -21.97 -7.56 -1.10
N ALA A 35 -23.00 -7.07 -1.83
CA ALA A 35 -23.81 -7.93 -2.67
C ALA A 35 -23.06 -8.32 -3.96
N ARG A 36 -22.22 -7.41 -4.48
CA ARG A 36 -21.39 -7.63 -5.66
C ARG A 36 -20.04 -8.26 -5.35
N SER A 37 -19.41 -7.79 -4.28
CA SER A 37 -18.11 -8.28 -3.79
C SER A 37 -18.18 -8.46 -2.27
N PRO A 38 -18.66 -9.62 -1.79
CA PRO A 38 -18.70 -9.92 -0.36
C PRO A 38 -17.29 -9.79 0.25
N LEU A 39 -17.13 -9.01 1.33
CA LEU A 39 -15.79 -8.82 1.94
C LEU A 39 -15.16 -10.14 2.37
N ASN A 40 -15.95 -11.09 2.86
CA ASN A 40 -15.48 -12.41 3.29
C ASN A 40 -15.01 -13.33 2.15
N SER A 41 -15.16 -12.94 0.88
CA SER A 41 -14.54 -13.67 -0.24
C SER A 41 -13.07 -13.33 -0.43
N PHE A 42 -12.57 -12.29 0.24
CA PHE A 42 -11.17 -11.87 0.19
C PHE A 42 -10.40 -12.41 1.38
N GLN A 43 -9.13 -12.72 1.18
CA GLN A 43 -8.22 -12.99 2.27
C GLN A 43 -7.61 -11.69 2.84
N PRO A 44 -7.25 -11.66 4.13
CA PRO A 44 -6.52 -10.53 4.70
C PRO A 44 -5.21 -10.25 3.96
N GLY A 45 -5.12 -9.05 3.37
CA GLY A 45 -4.01 -8.57 2.57
C GLY A 45 -4.07 -8.88 1.08
N GLU A 46 -5.13 -9.53 0.60
CA GLU A 46 -5.28 -9.89 -0.81
C GLU A 46 -5.33 -8.64 -1.70
N ALA A 47 -4.61 -8.67 -2.82
CA ALA A 47 -4.62 -7.59 -3.81
C ALA A 47 -5.98 -7.52 -4.51
N CYS A 48 -6.46 -6.31 -4.78
CA CYS A 48 -7.74 -6.07 -5.44
C CYS A 48 -7.67 -4.89 -6.39
N VAL A 49 -8.61 -4.85 -7.35
CA VAL A 49 -8.95 -3.61 -8.06
C VAL A 49 -10.14 -2.97 -7.35
N ILE A 50 -10.01 -1.71 -6.93
CA ILE A 50 -11.12 -0.93 -6.36
C ILE A 50 -11.91 -0.32 -7.51
N VAL A 51 -13.21 -0.62 -7.58
CA VAL A 51 -14.09 -0.26 -8.70
C VAL A 51 -15.26 0.56 -8.18
N ASP A 52 -15.62 1.63 -8.89
CA ASP A 52 -16.81 2.42 -8.55
C ASP A 52 -18.13 1.71 -8.93
N ALA A 53 -19.25 2.29 -8.52
CA ALA A 53 -20.58 1.74 -8.82
C ALA A 53 -20.97 1.75 -10.31
N ARG A 54 -20.13 2.30 -11.20
CA ARG A 54 -20.32 2.35 -12.66
C ARG A 54 -19.30 1.47 -13.40
N ASP A 55 -18.69 0.52 -12.70
CA ASP A 55 -17.72 -0.43 -13.24
C ASP A 55 -16.42 0.21 -13.73
N LYS A 56 -16.10 1.42 -13.28
CA LYS A 56 -14.84 2.08 -13.60
C LYS A 56 -13.78 1.78 -12.54
N PRO A 57 -12.61 1.24 -12.92
CA PRO A 57 -11.49 1.07 -12.00
C PRO A 57 -11.00 2.42 -11.45
N LEU A 58 -10.82 2.49 -10.14
CA LEU A 58 -10.21 3.62 -9.45
C LEU A 58 -8.71 3.39 -9.22
N GLY A 59 -8.34 2.12 -8.99
CA GLY A 59 -6.97 1.65 -9.01
C GLY A 59 -6.76 0.39 -8.19
N VAL A 60 -5.50 0.01 -8.00
CA VAL A 60 -5.12 -1.20 -7.26
C VAL A 60 -4.82 -0.92 -5.79
N GLY A 61 -5.19 -1.88 -4.95
CA GLY A 61 -5.01 -1.84 -3.51
C GLY A 61 -5.03 -3.24 -2.92
N TYR A 62 -5.18 -3.32 -1.61
CA TYR A 62 -5.37 -4.59 -0.91
C TYR A 62 -6.53 -4.50 0.08
N VAL A 63 -7.15 -5.66 0.33
CA VAL A 63 -8.31 -5.81 1.21
C VAL A 63 -7.91 -6.46 2.52
N ASN A 64 -8.50 -6.02 3.63
CA ASN A 64 -8.55 -6.77 4.87
C ASN A 64 -10.01 -6.82 5.36
N PRO A 65 -10.71 -7.96 5.23
CA PRO A 65 -12.13 -8.07 5.57
C PRO A 65 -12.42 -7.90 7.06
N HIS A 66 -11.41 -8.01 7.92
CA HIS A 66 -11.54 -7.90 9.37
C HIS A 66 -11.26 -6.49 9.90
N SER A 67 -10.99 -5.51 9.03
CA SER A 67 -10.69 -4.13 9.43
C SER A 67 -11.83 -3.17 9.08
N LEU A 68 -12.04 -2.16 9.93
CA LEU A 68 -12.92 -1.03 9.62
C LEU A 68 -12.45 -0.32 8.34
N ILE A 69 -11.14 -0.15 8.17
CA ILE A 69 -10.51 0.27 6.91
C ILE A 69 -10.26 -1.00 6.09
N CYS A 70 -11.32 -1.47 5.42
CA CYS A 70 -11.32 -2.77 4.79
C CYS A 70 -10.49 -2.81 3.51
N ALA A 71 -10.18 -1.68 2.87
CA ALA A 71 -9.22 -1.65 1.77
C ALA A 71 -8.39 -0.37 1.75
N ARG A 72 -7.19 -0.48 1.17
CA ARG A 72 -6.27 0.65 1.01
C ARG A 72 -5.78 0.72 -0.43
N LEU A 73 -6.05 1.84 -1.09
CA LEU A 73 -5.59 2.16 -2.44
C LEU A 73 -4.08 2.48 -2.40
N VAL A 74 -3.29 1.80 -3.25
CA VAL A 74 -1.83 1.96 -3.32
C VAL A 74 -1.42 2.69 -4.60
N ALA A 75 -1.99 2.29 -5.74
CA ALA A 75 -1.79 2.95 -7.01
C ALA A 75 -3.14 3.34 -7.64
N ARG A 76 -3.15 4.48 -8.33
CA ARG A 76 -4.31 4.94 -9.09
C ARG A 76 -4.17 4.34 -10.49
N GLY A 77 -5.29 3.86 -11.05
CA GLY A 77 -5.25 3.09 -12.28
C GLY A 77 -4.83 1.63 -12.07
N VAL A 78 -4.80 0.87 -13.16
CA VAL A 78 -4.58 -0.58 -13.20
C VAL A 78 -3.38 -0.96 -14.07
N GLU A 79 -2.45 -0.02 -14.24
CA GLU A 79 -1.25 -0.20 -15.06
C GLU A 79 -0.10 -0.85 -14.28
N HIS A 80 -0.09 -0.71 -12.95
CA HIS A 80 1.00 -1.18 -12.11
C HIS A 80 0.50 -2.13 -11.02
N PRO A 81 0.94 -3.40 -11.01
CA PRO A 81 0.59 -4.34 -9.95
C PRO A 81 1.26 -3.96 -8.63
N LEU A 82 0.82 -4.61 -7.54
CA LEU A 82 1.43 -4.45 -6.22
C LEU A 82 2.73 -5.26 -6.16
N ASP A 83 3.78 -4.74 -6.79
CA ASP A 83 5.03 -5.46 -7.01
C ASP A 83 6.29 -4.65 -6.62
N THR A 84 7.46 -5.28 -6.81
CA THR A 84 8.75 -4.63 -6.53
C THR A 84 8.96 -3.36 -7.36
N PRO A 85 8.73 -3.32 -8.70
CA PRO A 85 8.76 -2.09 -9.48
C PRO A 85 7.97 -0.92 -8.89
N LEU A 86 6.69 -1.13 -8.54
CA LEU A 86 5.86 -0.08 -7.95
C LEU A 86 6.45 0.42 -6.63
N LEU A 87 6.82 -0.49 -5.73
CA LEU A 87 7.40 -0.14 -4.44
C LEU A 87 8.76 0.55 -4.57
N THR A 88 9.59 0.12 -5.52
CA THR A 88 10.88 0.75 -5.85
C THR A 88 10.67 2.19 -6.30
N HIS A 89 9.69 2.43 -7.17
CA HIS A 89 9.35 3.78 -7.62
C HIS A 89 8.91 4.67 -6.44
N ARG A 90 7.99 4.18 -5.60
CA ARG A 90 7.52 4.91 -4.41
C ARG A 90 8.66 5.23 -3.44
N LEU A 91 9.54 4.27 -3.20
CA LEU A 91 10.69 4.45 -2.31
C LEU A 91 11.66 5.51 -2.83
N ARG A 92 11.94 5.54 -4.15
CA ARG A 92 12.77 6.58 -4.77
C ARG A 92 12.16 7.97 -4.64
N VAL A 93 10.84 8.09 -4.83
CA VAL A 93 10.13 9.38 -4.62
C VAL A 93 10.26 9.83 -3.17
N ALA A 94 10.06 8.93 -2.21
CA ALA A 94 10.18 9.25 -0.80
C ALA A 94 11.63 9.63 -0.42
N LEU A 95 12.62 8.90 -0.93
CA LEU A 95 14.05 9.18 -0.75
C LEU A 95 14.43 10.56 -1.29
N ALA A 96 14.07 10.87 -2.53
CA ALA A 96 14.37 12.16 -3.15
C ALA A 96 13.80 13.35 -2.36
N LEU A 97 12.67 13.17 -1.68
CA LEU A 97 12.14 14.19 -0.77
C LEU A 97 13.04 14.34 0.48
N ARG A 98 13.47 13.24 1.09
CA ARG A 98 14.30 13.29 2.32
C ARG A 98 15.69 13.82 2.04
N GLU A 99 16.30 13.47 0.91
CA GLU A 99 17.61 14.01 0.49
C GLU A 99 17.61 15.53 0.31
N ARG A 100 16.44 16.14 0.07
CA ARG A 100 16.30 17.60 0.02
C ARG A 100 16.12 18.26 1.39
N LEU A 101 15.71 17.49 2.40
CA LEU A 101 15.32 17.99 3.73
C LEU A 101 16.36 17.69 4.81
N TYR A 102 17.16 16.64 4.63
CA TYR A 102 18.13 16.16 5.61
C TYR A 102 19.51 16.06 4.97
N ALA A 103 20.52 16.58 5.66
CA ALA A 103 21.91 16.47 5.23
C ALA A 103 22.50 15.06 5.47
N GLU A 104 21.98 14.36 6.49
CA GLU A 104 22.46 13.05 6.92
C GLU A 104 21.33 11.99 6.90
N PRO A 105 21.66 10.71 6.71
CA PRO A 105 20.70 9.61 6.52
C PRO A 105 20.00 9.12 7.81
N TYR A 106 19.59 10.04 8.69
CA TYR A 106 18.89 9.75 9.94
C TYR A 106 17.49 10.36 9.93
N TYR A 107 16.51 9.62 9.44
CA TYR A 107 15.14 10.13 9.26
C TYR A 107 14.14 9.00 9.01
N ARG A 108 12.86 9.34 9.09
CA ARG A 108 11.79 8.51 8.52
C ARG A 108 11.80 8.63 7.01
N LEU A 109 12.27 7.58 6.34
CA LEU A 109 12.38 7.53 4.89
C LEU A 109 10.99 7.40 4.24
N LEU A 110 10.13 6.55 4.79
CA LEU A 110 8.79 6.31 4.25
C LEU A 110 7.77 6.27 5.38
N TYR A 111 6.65 6.98 5.20
CA TYR A 111 5.60 7.14 6.19
C TYR A 111 4.19 6.86 5.61
N GLY A 112 3.92 5.59 5.35
CA GLY A 112 2.60 5.06 5.07
C GLY A 112 1.90 5.73 3.90
N GLU A 113 0.67 6.15 4.15
CA GLU A 113 -0.19 6.85 3.21
C GLU A 113 0.44 8.14 2.67
N SER A 114 1.18 8.88 3.50
CA SER A 114 1.79 10.15 3.09
C SER A 114 2.76 9.96 1.92
N ASP A 115 3.42 8.81 1.85
CA ASP A 115 4.47 8.52 0.86
C ASP A 115 4.05 7.55 -0.24
N GLY A 116 2.76 7.25 -0.39
CA GLY A 116 2.34 6.35 -1.48
C GLY A 116 2.17 4.88 -1.11
N VAL A 117 2.49 4.47 0.11
CA VAL A 117 2.61 3.04 0.47
C VAL A 117 1.90 2.78 1.81
N PRO A 118 0.55 2.73 1.79
CA PRO A 118 -0.26 2.52 2.98
C PRO A 118 0.24 1.35 3.84
N GLY A 119 0.28 1.54 5.14
CA GLY A 119 0.66 0.47 6.08
C GLY A 119 2.14 0.09 6.12
N LEU A 120 3.04 0.82 5.44
CA LEU A 120 4.48 0.66 5.55
C LEU A 120 5.13 1.87 6.22
N THR A 121 6.06 1.64 7.14
CA THR A 121 6.97 2.66 7.64
C THR A 121 8.39 2.16 7.49
N LEU A 122 9.30 3.03 7.03
CA LEU A 122 10.74 2.76 6.96
C LEU A 122 11.49 3.91 7.66
N ASP A 123 12.21 3.58 8.72
CA ASP A 123 13.11 4.50 9.41
C ASP A 123 14.55 4.17 9.02
N ARG A 124 15.31 5.16 8.56
CA ARG A 124 16.70 5.03 8.11
C ARG A 124 17.63 5.58 9.19
N PHE A 125 18.61 4.77 9.54
CA PHE A 125 19.70 5.09 10.44
C PHE A 125 21.01 4.77 9.72
N ASP A 126 21.44 5.69 8.86
CA ASP A 126 22.60 5.51 7.99
C ASP A 126 22.49 4.30 7.07
N ASP A 127 23.33 3.28 7.30
CA ASP A 127 23.37 2.03 6.55
C ASP A 127 22.41 0.95 7.08
N VAL A 128 21.58 1.29 8.07
CA VAL A 128 20.54 0.41 8.63
C VAL A 128 19.15 0.96 8.34
N VAL A 129 18.23 0.08 7.96
CA VAL A 129 16.81 0.40 7.79
C VAL A 129 15.97 -0.44 8.75
N VAL A 130 15.07 0.20 9.48
CA VAL A 130 14.06 -0.45 10.31
C VAL A 130 12.70 -0.30 9.63
N ALA A 131 12.09 -1.42 9.27
CA ALA A 131 10.81 -1.49 8.60
C ALA A 131 9.71 -1.94 9.57
N GLN A 132 8.51 -1.41 9.35
CA GLN A 132 7.31 -1.84 10.06
C GLN A 132 6.14 -1.94 9.08
N ALA A 133 5.52 -3.11 9.02
CA ALA A 133 4.25 -3.30 8.35
C ALA A 133 3.12 -3.22 9.39
N THR A 134 2.06 -2.47 9.13
CA THR A 134 0.91 -2.33 10.05
C THR A 134 -0.40 -2.85 9.45
N THR A 135 -0.34 -3.45 8.26
CA THR A 135 -1.50 -3.96 7.57
C THR A 135 -1.20 -5.32 6.95
N ALA A 136 -2.21 -6.19 6.84
CA ALA A 136 -2.07 -7.52 6.26
C ALA A 136 -1.54 -7.48 4.82
N GLY A 137 -1.95 -6.49 4.01
CA GLY A 137 -1.46 -6.34 2.64
C GLY A 137 0.03 -6.04 2.60
N MET A 138 0.50 -5.13 3.44
CA MET A 138 1.93 -4.85 3.52
C MET A 138 2.74 -6.00 4.12
N GLU A 139 2.15 -6.80 5.02
CA GLU A 139 2.79 -8.03 5.51
C GLU A 139 3.02 -9.04 4.37
N ARG A 140 2.04 -9.19 3.46
CA ARG A 140 2.21 -10.04 2.26
C ARG A 140 3.24 -9.50 1.28
N LEU A 141 3.40 -8.17 1.21
CA LEU A 141 4.33 -7.50 0.31
C LEU A 141 5.75 -7.37 0.87
N LYS A 142 6.05 -7.93 2.04
CA LYS A 142 7.40 -7.85 2.64
C LYS A 142 8.52 -8.29 1.70
N PRO A 143 8.42 -9.41 0.94
CA PRO A 143 9.48 -9.79 0.00
C PRO A 143 9.76 -8.69 -1.04
N GLN A 144 8.71 -8.08 -1.60
CA GLN A 144 8.82 -7.00 -2.58
C GLN A 144 9.37 -5.72 -1.96
N VAL A 145 9.00 -5.41 -0.71
CA VAL A 145 9.57 -4.29 0.07
C VAL A 145 11.06 -4.51 0.30
N GLU A 146 11.47 -5.71 0.74
CA GLU A 146 12.88 -6.04 0.98
C GLU A 146 13.71 -5.92 -0.30
N GLU A 147 13.19 -6.43 -1.42
CA GLU A 147 13.85 -6.30 -2.72
C GLU A 147 13.95 -4.84 -3.16
N ALA A 148 12.88 -4.04 -3.01
CA ALA A 148 12.88 -2.62 -3.32
C ALA A 148 13.88 -1.83 -2.46
N VAL A 149 13.93 -2.11 -1.15
CA VAL A 149 14.88 -1.45 -0.23
C VAL A 149 16.32 -1.76 -0.62
N ARG A 150 16.64 -3.03 -0.91
CA ARG A 150 17.98 -3.42 -1.38
C ARG A 150 18.35 -2.72 -2.68
N LYS A 151 17.43 -2.66 -3.65
CA LYS A 151 17.66 -1.98 -4.94
C LYS A 151 17.89 -0.47 -4.83
N VAL A 152 17.28 0.19 -3.84
CA VAL A 152 17.33 1.65 -3.73
C VAL A 152 18.44 2.13 -2.79
N LEU A 153 18.68 1.42 -1.70
CA LEU A 153 19.59 1.87 -0.64
C LEU A 153 20.78 0.94 -0.40
N ASP A 154 20.66 -0.33 -0.80
CA ASP A 154 21.61 -1.41 -0.47
C ASP A 154 22.14 -1.35 0.98
N PRO A 155 21.25 -1.36 2.00
CA PRO A 155 21.67 -1.15 3.37
C PRO A 155 22.41 -2.38 3.91
N ARG A 156 23.34 -2.17 4.85
CA ARG A 156 24.00 -3.25 5.59
C ARG A 156 23.00 -4.14 6.32
N ALA A 157 21.92 -3.56 6.84
CA ALA A 157 20.87 -4.32 7.52
C ALA A 157 19.47 -3.74 7.25
N LEU A 158 18.50 -4.64 7.11
CA LEU A 158 17.07 -4.34 7.09
C LEU A 158 16.38 -5.18 8.16
N LEU A 159 15.73 -4.52 9.12
CA LEU A 159 15.12 -5.15 10.28
C LEU A 159 13.61 -4.90 10.31
N TRP A 160 12.80 -5.95 10.49
CA TRP A 160 11.36 -5.79 10.70
C TRP A 160 11.05 -5.64 12.19
N LYS A 161 10.68 -4.43 12.62
CA LYS A 161 10.21 -4.14 13.98
C LYS A 161 8.69 -4.10 13.99
N ASN A 162 8.10 -5.28 14.10
CA ASN A 162 6.67 -5.53 13.93
C ASN A 162 5.96 -5.77 15.29
N ASP A 163 6.37 -5.04 16.33
CA ASP A 163 5.95 -5.20 17.73
C ASP A 163 4.83 -4.22 18.17
N ALA A 164 4.33 -3.39 17.26
CA ALA A 164 3.26 -2.44 17.57
C ALA A 164 1.92 -3.16 17.82
N GLY A 165 1.26 -2.86 18.94
CA GLY A 165 -0.03 -3.42 19.35
C GLY A 165 -1.23 -3.09 18.45
N ILE A 166 -1.03 -2.47 17.30
CA ILE A 166 -2.07 -2.22 16.28
C ILE A 166 -2.29 -3.44 15.36
N ARG A 167 -1.58 -4.55 15.61
CA ARG A 167 -1.55 -5.77 14.80
C ARG A 167 -2.55 -6.84 15.21
N ASP A 168 -3.24 -6.66 16.34
CA ASP A 168 -4.26 -7.57 16.88
C ASP A 168 -5.68 -7.18 16.44
#